data_AF-A0AA88VIW5-F1
#
_entry.id   AF-A0AA88VIW5-F1
#
_cell.length_a   1.000
_cell.length_b   1.000
_cell.length_c   1.000
_cell.angle_alpha   90.00
_cell.angle_beta   90.00
_cell.angle_gamma   90.00
#
_symmetry.space_group_name_H-M   'P 1'
#
loop_
_entity.id
_entity.type
_entity.pdbx_description
1 polymer ?
#
loop_
_entity_poly.entity_id
_entity_poly.type
_entity_poly.pdbx_seq_one_letter_code
_entity_poly.pdbx_strand_id
1 'polypeptide(L)'
;MKKHADKNMISQEFNVGDKVMVKLLPQDRKFLRGRDSRLLQKYEGPLTIMKKIASRKRHQEYLVKWQGYMEEENTWERVADLSAYNDKIEAYHM
;
A
#
# COMPACT_ATOMS: atom_id res chain seq x y z
N MET A 1 -24.74 -11.15 -8.11
CA MET A 1 -23.60 -11.73 -8.86
C MET A 1 -22.39 -10.82 -8.75
N LYS A 2 -21.36 -11.19 -7.98
CA LYS A 2 -20.08 -10.45 -7.87
C LYS A 2 -19.14 -10.85 -9.03
N LYS A 3 -19.53 -10.60 -10.28
CA LYS A 3 -18.73 -11.01 -11.46
C LYS A 3 -17.51 -10.11 -11.72
N HIS A 4 -17.43 -8.96 -11.06
CA HIS A 4 -16.42 -7.92 -11.31
C HIS A 4 -15.46 -7.69 -10.13
N ALA A 5 -15.75 -8.25 -8.94
CA ALA A 5 -14.93 -8.03 -7.75
C ALA A 5 -13.67 -8.92 -7.75
N ASP A 6 -13.77 -10.14 -8.28
CA ASP A 6 -12.69 -11.13 -8.23
C ASP A 6 -11.70 -11.05 -9.40
N LYS A 7 -11.97 -10.24 -10.44
CA LYS A 7 -11.01 -10.01 -11.54
C LYS A 7 -9.75 -9.28 -11.09
N ASN A 8 -9.87 -8.52 -10.00
CA ASN A 8 -8.77 -7.81 -9.34
C ASN A 8 -8.41 -8.48 -8.00
N MET A 9 -8.65 -9.79 -7.83
CA MET A 9 -7.88 -10.58 -6.85
C MET A 9 -6.45 -10.68 -7.39
N ILE A 10 -5.76 -9.57 -7.21
CA ILE A 10 -4.51 -9.17 -7.83
C ILE A 10 -3.43 -10.23 -7.54
N SER A 11 -2.93 -10.86 -8.61
CA SER A 11 -1.67 -11.61 -8.61
C SER A 11 -0.48 -10.68 -8.88
N GLN A 12 -0.59 -9.39 -8.52
CA GLN A 12 0.50 -8.45 -8.72
C GLN A 12 1.56 -8.78 -7.69
N GLU A 13 2.67 -9.28 -8.22
CA GLU A 13 3.89 -9.44 -7.46
C GLU A 13 4.66 -8.14 -7.55
N PHE A 14 5.24 -7.74 -6.43
CA PHE A 14 6.16 -6.62 -6.40
C PHE A 14 7.60 -7.14 -6.28
N ASN A 15 8.54 -6.31 -6.69
CA ASN A 15 9.96 -6.54 -6.58
C ASN A 15 10.58 -5.60 -5.54
N VAL A 16 11.75 -5.98 -5.04
CA VAL A 16 12.54 -5.11 -4.16
C VAL A 16 12.96 -3.88 -4.96
N GLY A 17 12.74 -2.70 -4.38
CA GLY A 17 12.97 -1.40 -5.03
C GLY A 17 11.72 -0.77 -5.65
N ASP A 18 10.62 -1.50 -5.80
CA ASP A 18 9.37 -0.93 -6.29
C ASP A 18 8.83 0.09 -5.28
N LYS A 19 8.31 1.20 -5.81
CA LYS A 19 7.55 2.18 -5.03
C LYS A 19 6.10 1.73 -4.93
N VAL A 20 5.54 1.81 -3.74
CA VAL A 20 4.15 1.40 -3.45
C VAL A 20 3.47 2.41 -2.53
N MET A 21 2.14 2.36 -2.49
CA MET A 21 1.29 3.16 -1.60
C MET A 21 0.57 2.22 -0.63
N VAL A 22 0.59 2.51 0.67
CA VAL A 22 -0.12 1.74 1.68
C VAL A 22 -1.45 2.41 2.02
N LYS A 23 -2.49 1.60 2.23
CA LYS A 23 -3.80 2.07 2.65
C LYS A 23 -3.78 2.52 4.12
N LEU A 24 -4.17 3.76 4.38
CA LEU A 24 -4.35 4.27 5.75
C LEU A 24 -5.49 3.55 6.46
N LEU A 25 -5.21 2.98 7.65
CA LEU A 25 -6.24 2.37 8.48
C LEU A 25 -7.18 3.45 9.04
N PRO A 26 -8.44 3.10 9.36
CA PRO A 26 -9.37 4.05 9.96
C PRO A 26 -8.85 4.68 11.26
N GLN A 27 -7.96 3.98 11.97
CA GLN A 27 -7.35 4.43 13.21
C GLN A 27 -6.35 5.57 12.97
N ASP A 28 -5.62 5.52 11.86
CA ASP A 28 -4.68 6.55 11.46
C ASP A 28 -5.45 7.79 10.98
N ARG A 29 -6.61 7.61 10.34
CA ARG A 29 -7.48 8.75 9.92
C ARG A 29 -7.99 9.63 11.06
N LYS A 30 -7.71 9.31 12.34
CA LYS A 30 -8.00 10.18 13.49
C LYS A 30 -7.34 11.56 13.37
N PHE A 31 -6.15 11.66 12.75
CA PHE A 31 -5.49 12.95 12.49
C PHE A 31 -6.16 13.75 11.35
N LEU A 32 -7.01 13.10 10.55
CA LEU A 32 -7.75 13.70 9.44
C LEU A 32 -9.19 14.13 9.81
N ARG A 33 -9.56 14.06 11.10
CA ARG A 33 -10.89 14.43 11.59
C ARG A 33 -11.20 15.90 11.25
N GLY A 34 -12.38 16.14 10.69
CA GLY A 34 -12.86 17.49 10.33
C GLY A 34 -12.71 17.87 8.85
N ARG A 35 -12.00 17.07 8.05
CA ARG A 35 -11.98 17.23 6.58
C ARG A 35 -13.03 16.34 5.92
N ASP A 36 -13.55 16.75 4.77
CA ASP A 36 -14.47 15.91 3.98
C ASP A 36 -13.75 14.62 3.58
N SER A 37 -14.34 13.48 3.94
CA SER A 37 -13.82 12.13 3.65
C SER A 37 -13.52 11.86 2.17
N ARG A 38 -14.11 12.64 1.25
CA ARG A 38 -13.86 12.59 -0.19
C ARG A 38 -12.56 13.28 -0.60
N LEU A 39 -12.13 14.28 0.16
CA LEU A 39 -10.90 15.06 -0.06
C LEU A 39 -9.70 14.50 0.72
N LEU A 40 -9.94 13.49 1.55
CA LEU A 40 -8.87 12.85 2.32
C LEU A 40 -8.03 11.93 1.46
N GLN A 41 -6.71 12.09 1.56
CA GLN A 41 -5.76 11.09 1.12
C GLN A 41 -6.01 9.81 1.94
N LYS A 42 -6.41 8.73 1.26
CA LYS A 42 -6.76 7.44 1.90
C LYS A 42 -5.57 6.47 1.95
N TYR A 43 -4.42 6.94 1.51
CA TYR A 43 -3.20 6.18 1.29
C TYR A 43 -2.00 7.05 1.68
N GLU A 44 -0.91 6.41 2.07
CA GLU A 44 0.33 7.07 2.45
C GLU A 44 1.49 6.44 1.66
N GLY A 45 2.46 7.27 1.29
CA GLY A 45 3.56 6.89 0.42
C GLY A 45 4.18 8.09 -0.28
N PRO A 46 5.27 7.89 -1.06
CA PRO A 46 5.71 6.64 -1.66
C PRO A 46 6.62 5.83 -0.73
N LEU A 47 6.35 4.53 -0.65
CA LEU A 47 7.11 3.58 0.18
C LEU A 47 7.94 2.69 -0.71
N THR A 48 9.16 2.35 -0.29
CA THR A 48 10.04 1.48 -1.08
C THR A 48 10.02 0.06 -0.52
N ILE A 49 9.83 -0.94 -1.37
CA ILE A 49 9.94 -2.33 -0.95
C ILE A 49 11.39 -2.69 -0.69
N MET A 50 11.70 -3.09 0.54
CA MET A 50 13.04 -3.48 0.98
C MET A 50 13.23 -5.00 0.93
N LYS A 51 12.18 -5.76 1.27
CA LYS A 51 12.26 -7.22 1.34
C LYS A 51 10.93 -7.85 0.91
N LYS A 52 11.03 -9.00 0.26
CA LYS A 52 9.91 -9.86 -0.11
C LYS A 52 10.04 -11.17 0.66
N ILE A 53 9.01 -11.57 1.40
CA ILE A 53 8.93 -12.90 2.00
C ILE A 53 7.72 -13.62 1.41
N ALA A 54 7.96 -14.82 0.87
CA ALA A 54 6.92 -15.64 0.27
C ALA A 54 6.72 -16.90 1.12
N SER A 55 5.64 -16.96 1.89
CA SER A 55 5.19 -18.24 2.46
C SER A 55 4.34 -19.00 1.43
N ARG A 56 3.39 -18.32 0.78
CA ARG A 56 2.58 -18.78 -0.37
C ARG A 56 2.12 -17.56 -1.18
N LYS A 57 1.76 -17.70 -2.46
CA LYS A 57 1.27 -16.58 -3.32
C LYS A 57 0.18 -15.72 -2.66
N ARG A 58 -0.70 -16.31 -1.84
CA ARG A 58 -1.77 -15.60 -1.12
C ARG A 58 -1.34 -14.93 0.20
N HIS A 59 -0.19 -15.29 0.74
CA HIS A 59 0.35 -14.80 2.01
C HIS A 59 1.72 -14.17 1.79
N GLN A 60 1.86 -13.44 0.69
CA GLN A 60 3.09 -12.75 0.39
C GLN A 60 3.09 -11.40 1.12
N GLU A 61 4.16 -11.18 1.87
CA GLU A 61 4.35 -10.00 2.69
C GLU A 61 5.63 -9.29 2.24
N TYR A 62 5.57 -7.97 2.25
CA TYR A 62 6.63 -7.09 1.80
C TYR A 62 6.99 -6.16 2.94
N LEU A 63 8.28 -6.07 3.22
CA LEU A 63 8.80 -5.05 4.11
C LEU A 63 8.90 -3.74 3.32
N VAL A 64 8.17 -2.73 3.75
CA VAL A 64 8.17 -1.40 3.12
C VAL A 64 8.90 -0.39 3.99
N LYS A 65 9.66 0.50 3.35
CA LYS A 65 10.34 1.62 3.97
C LYS A 65 9.62 2.92 3.71
N TRP A 66 9.36 3.64 4.79
CA TRP A 66 8.73 4.95 4.77
C TRP A 66 9.75 6.03 4.41
N GLN A 67 9.42 6.88 3.44
CA GLN A 67 10.30 7.96 3.04
C GLN A 67 10.43 8.97 4.18
N GLY A 68 11.67 9.28 4.58
CA GLY A 68 11.96 10.23 5.67
C GLY A 68 11.97 9.62 7.08
N TYR A 69 11.68 8.33 7.21
CA TYR A 69 11.80 7.58 8.46
C TYR A 69 13.00 6.63 8.41
N MET A 70 13.48 6.24 9.59
CA MET A 70 14.57 5.27 9.71
C MET A 70 14.07 3.85 9.42
N GLU A 71 14.99 2.90 9.25
CA GLU A 71 14.65 1.53 8.84
C GLU A 71 13.95 0.72 9.93
N GLU A 72 14.07 1.18 11.18
CA GLU A 72 13.37 0.64 12.34
C GLU A 72 11.86 0.84 12.25
N GLU A 73 11.40 1.84 11.50
CA GLU A 73 9.98 2.14 11.25
C GLU A 73 9.42 1.37 10.05
N ASN A 74 10.19 0.46 9.45
CA ASN A 74 9.72 -0.36 8.34
C ASN A 74 8.58 -1.29 8.78
N THR A 75 7.51 -1.36 7.99
CA THR A 75 6.34 -2.18 8.29
C THR A 75 6.20 -3.36 7.32
N TRP A 76 5.62 -4.46 7.79
CA TRP A 76 5.31 -5.62 6.95
C TRP A 76 3.89 -5.50 6.41
N GLU A 77 3.76 -5.35 5.10
CA GLU A 77 2.50 -5.09 4.42
C GLU A 77 2.16 -6.22 3.44
N ARG A 78 0.86 -6.48 3.28
CA ARG A 78 0.37 -7.52 2.37
C ARG A 78 0.16 -6.96 0.96
N VAL A 79 0.26 -7.83 -0.06
CA VAL A 79 -0.08 -7.49 -1.46
C VAL A 79 -1.43 -6.79 -1.57
N ALA A 80 -2.43 -7.27 -0.84
CA ALA A 80 -3.80 -6.73 -0.90
C ALA A 80 -3.86 -5.26 -0.44
N ASP A 81 -3.02 -4.87 0.52
CA ASP A 81 -2.99 -3.52 1.06
C ASP A 81 -2.13 -2.57 0.22
N LEU A 82 -1.10 -3.11 -0.47
CA LEU A 82 -0.21 -2.37 -1.38
C LEU A 82 -0.80 -2.14 -2.78
N SER A 83 -1.55 -3.12 -3.30
CA SER A 83 -2.01 -3.12 -4.70
C SER A 83 -3.22 -2.24 -4.97
N ALA A 84 -3.95 -1.83 -3.93
CA ALA A 84 -5.19 -1.06 -4.07
C ALA A 84 -5.02 0.32 -4.72
N TYR A 85 -3.80 0.84 -4.81
CA TYR A 85 -3.51 2.21 -5.29
C TYR A 85 -2.28 2.31 -6.19
N ASN A 86 -1.88 1.21 -6.84
CA ASN A 86 -0.71 1.20 -7.72
C ASN A 86 -0.81 2.26 -8.84
N ASP A 87 -2.01 2.40 -9.42
CA ASP A 87 -2.31 3.38 -10.48
C ASP A 87 -2.15 4.84 -10.05
N LYS A 88 -2.09 5.11 -8.73
CA LYS A 88 -1.99 6.48 -8.18
C LYS A 88 -0.55 6.93 -7.92
N ILE A 89 0.43 6.04 -8.12
CA ILE A 89 1.83 6.34 -7.90
C ILE A 89 2.35 7.30 -8.97
N GLU A 90 1.92 7.11 -10.23
CA GLU A 90 2.28 8.00 -11.34
C GLU A 90 1.85 9.45 -11.09
N ALA A 91 0.65 9.64 -10.50
CA ALA A 91 0.12 10.97 -10.17
C ALA A 91 0.85 11.67 -9.01
N TYR A 92 1.64 10.95 -8.21
CA TYR A 92 2.42 11.54 -7.13
C TYR A 92 3.78 12.09 -7.62
N HIS A 93 4.23 11.67 -8.82
CA HIS A 93 5.53 12.03 -9.39
C HIS A 93 5.46 13.09 -10.52
N MET A 94 4.29 13.64 -10.82
CA MET A 94 4.11 14.83 -11.68
C MET A 94 4.05 16.11 -10.86
#